data_AF-A0A6P1IYV0-F1
#
_entry.id   AF-A0A6P1IYV0-F1
#
_cell.length_a   1.000
_cell.length_b   1.000
_cell.length_c   1.000
_cell.angle_alpha   90.00
_cell.angle_beta   90.00
_cell.angle_gamma   90.00
#
_symmetry.space_group_name_H-M   'P 1'
#
loop_
_entity.id
_entity.type
_entity.pdbx_description
1 polymer ?
#
loop_
_entity_poly.entity_id
_entity_poly.type
_entity_poly.pdbx_seq_one_letter_code
_entity_poly.pdbx_strand_id
1 'polypeptide(L)'
;MCCVEATRQKSPALIALIRRCRCVFVERLRRVRFKKGKGLCLTCCAKRADFSSEIGMVRKGLRSRDSSIEGLKQRSILMHPLKDFIAPRALKQIGARIAKARRLRGWSCGEFSGQVGVSVSTVHRIEQGDPGVATRSLVNCLVVLGVFEDLDSSFQEDHAALEQARWDGPTAKARSTPAASMEACSPDATDLRPLPPEAQLLFPAVWPRDCPEEPLAVTLGKQGLPVGELRIHNSGKAMVSSFRHVRSWLAHENFFSVSPELSSTLAPHWRKSARPGGCHVFGALADTLPRGFGLRVIEKAHARGLLERRSSDAFSPLEELVIHLDACRKGALRVRSASWSSLALLAKKIQLPGLSQLGVVSAAIKAFEEGCEDEEQLLMLLRCATSLGGSQPHCSWTQEDGRLAIAKFPSIHDRYSLAKVEMLGMQLAKAAGIDVVDARLEDVQGAPVLVSPRFDRVEDGGRKHCVGARGFLLAEENDEVTYLDLLEAMRHHCKDFEADALKLWRRLMFCLLINVPCSHLEKIDFLFVEKKHWRLAPAYGIRPRVGAEVVSRDGEVQALLEASAAFGIHRADALTYLRDQLKVLKGWKAIAEDSRIGMSVEEVEFFSTDISRIESFSA
;
A
#
# COMPACT_ATOMS: atom_id res chain seq x y z
N MET A 1 -23.57 -24.36 21.59
CA MET A 1 -24.72 -23.44 21.80
C MET A 1 -24.27 -22.09 22.32
N CYS A 2 -23.42 -22.02 23.35
CA CYS A 2 -23.00 -20.79 24.05
C CYS A 2 -22.72 -19.52 23.19
N CYS A 3 -22.11 -19.65 22.00
CA CYS A 3 -21.89 -18.49 21.12
C CYS A 3 -23.20 -17.80 20.70
N VAL A 4 -24.27 -18.55 20.46
CA VAL A 4 -25.60 -18.02 20.07
C VAL A 4 -26.25 -17.28 21.25
N GLU A 5 -26.02 -17.75 22.47
CA GLU A 5 -26.55 -17.13 23.70
C GLU A 5 -25.80 -15.83 24.03
N ALA A 6 -24.49 -15.78 23.79
CA ALA A 6 -23.71 -14.55 23.87
C ALA A 6 -24.20 -13.48 22.88
N THR A 7 -24.52 -13.84 21.63
CA THR A 7 -25.09 -12.89 20.66
C THR A 7 -26.51 -12.45 21.06
N ARG A 8 -27.34 -13.38 21.57
CA ARG A 8 -28.69 -13.07 22.09
C ARG A 8 -28.68 -12.03 23.23
N GLN A 9 -27.69 -12.08 24.13
CA GLN A 9 -27.56 -11.08 25.20
C GLN A 9 -26.99 -9.72 24.71
N LYS A 10 -26.12 -9.71 23.69
CA LYS A 10 -25.47 -8.49 23.19
C LYS A 10 -26.35 -7.64 22.27
N SER A 11 -27.21 -8.25 21.44
CA SER A 11 -28.06 -7.52 20.49
C SER A 11 -28.99 -6.48 21.15
N PRO A 12 -29.72 -6.77 22.25
CA PRO A 12 -30.55 -5.79 22.94
C PRO A 12 -29.79 -4.55 23.43
N ALA A 13 -28.53 -4.70 23.85
CA ALA A 13 -27.70 -3.59 24.32
C ALA A 13 -27.29 -2.66 23.17
N LEU A 14 -26.97 -3.20 21.99
CA LEU A 14 -26.69 -2.42 20.79
C LEU A 14 -27.96 -1.68 20.30
N ILE A 15 -29.11 -2.35 20.30
CA ILE A 15 -30.41 -1.75 19.96
C ILE A 15 -30.77 -0.63 20.95
N ALA A 16 -30.54 -0.82 22.25
CA ALA A 16 -30.77 0.21 23.27
C ALA A 16 -29.84 1.42 23.12
N LEU A 17 -28.56 1.21 22.76
CA LEU A 17 -27.60 2.28 22.46
C LEU A 17 -28.05 3.10 21.24
N ILE A 18 -28.42 2.43 20.15
CA ILE A 18 -28.95 3.05 18.93
C ILE A 18 -30.22 3.87 19.24
N ARG A 19 -31.15 3.31 20.03
CA ARG A 19 -32.39 4.00 20.43
C ARG A 19 -32.13 5.20 21.37
N ARG A 20 -31.13 5.17 22.25
CA ARG A 20 -30.70 6.34 23.03
C ARG A 20 -30.13 7.46 22.14
N CYS A 21 -29.28 7.11 21.16
CA CYS A 21 -28.77 8.08 20.19
C CYS A 21 -29.90 8.75 19.39
N ARG A 22 -30.92 7.97 18.98
CA ARG A 22 -32.13 8.46 18.28
C ARG A 22 -32.88 9.52 19.11
N CYS A 23 -33.11 9.30 20.41
CA CYS A 23 -33.81 10.25 21.28
C CYS A 23 -33.10 11.61 21.35
N VAL A 24 -31.79 11.61 21.64
CA VAL A 24 -30.98 12.84 21.80
C VAL A 24 -30.93 13.67 20.51
N PHE A 25 -30.99 13.03 19.35
CA PHE A 25 -31.01 13.67 18.04
C PHE A 25 -32.39 14.30 17.73
N VAL A 26 -33.48 13.55 17.93
CA VAL A 26 -34.85 13.98 17.62
C VAL A 26 -35.32 15.13 18.53
N GLU A 27 -34.96 15.14 19.81
CA GLU A 27 -35.28 16.26 20.71
C GLU A 27 -34.61 17.57 20.30
N ARG A 28 -33.41 17.51 19.71
CA ARG A 28 -32.64 18.70 19.32
C ARG A 28 -33.11 19.30 18.00
N LEU A 29 -33.44 18.46 17.02
CA LEU A 29 -34.07 18.91 15.76
C LEU A 29 -35.37 19.70 16.04
N ARG A 30 -36.15 19.31 17.05
CA ARG A 30 -37.36 20.05 17.49
C ARG A 30 -37.09 21.44 18.10
N ARG A 31 -35.85 21.76 18.51
CA ARG A 31 -35.50 23.05 19.13
C ARG A 31 -35.01 24.11 18.13
N VAL A 32 -34.73 23.73 16.88
CA VAL A 32 -34.37 24.67 15.81
C VAL A 32 -35.63 25.43 15.37
N ARG A 33 -35.78 26.69 15.81
CA ARG A 33 -37.00 27.49 15.58
C ARG A 33 -37.18 27.81 14.08
N PHE A 34 -38.19 27.19 13.46
CA PHE A 34 -38.70 27.61 12.16
C PHE A 34 -39.28 29.03 12.22
N LYS A 35 -38.66 29.99 11.49
CA LYS A 35 -39.38 31.21 11.08
C LYS A 35 -40.40 30.82 10.00
N LYS A 36 -41.70 30.92 10.32
CA LYS A 36 -42.79 30.71 9.35
C LYS A 36 -42.64 31.69 8.18
N GLY A 37 -42.96 31.25 6.94
CA GLY A 37 -43.15 32.17 5.82
C GLY A 37 -42.40 31.89 4.50
N LYS A 38 -42.14 30.62 4.13
CA LYS A 38 -42.09 30.13 2.74
C LYS A 38 -41.90 28.61 2.72
N GLY A 39 -42.57 27.91 1.82
CA GLY A 39 -42.45 26.45 1.67
C GLY A 39 -41.09 26.08 1.05
N LEU A 40 -40.30 25.29 1.76
CA LEU A 40 -39.01 24.77 1.30
C LEU A 40 -38.93 23.28 1.62
N CYS A 41 -38.48 22.48 0.66
CA CYS A 41 -38.26 21.05 0.85
C CYS A 41 -37.07 20.81 1.79
N LEU A 42 -37.11 19.70 2.55
CA LEU A 42 -36.04 19.27 3.47
C LEU A 42 -34.64 19.24 2.83
N THR A 43 -34.56 18.92 1.53
CA THR A 43 -33.31 18.93 0.76
C THR A 43 -32.69 20.33 0.57
N CYS A 44 -33.49 21.40 0.60
CA CYS A 44 -33.00 22.78 0.53
C CYS A 44 -32.48 23.28 1.88
N CYS A 45 -33.04 22.83 3.00
CA CYS A 45 -32.53 23.17 4.33
C CYS A 45 -31.13 22.57 4.56
N ALA A 46 -30.90 21.33 4.12
CA ALA A 46 -29.60 20.65 4.23
C ALA A 46 -28.45 21.39 3.53
N LYS A 47 -28.71 22.22 2.50
CA LYS A 47 -27.69 23.03 1.81
C LYS A 47 -27.36 24.37 2.50
N ARG A 48 -28.01 24.70 3.63
CA ARG A 48 -27.78 25.95 4.38
C ARG A 48 -27.44 25.76 5.87
N ALA A 49 -27.43 24.53 6.36
CA ALA A 49 -26.95 24.22 7.71
C ALA A 49 -25.45 23.92 7.66
N ASP A 50 -24.64 24.72 8.38
CA ASP A 50 -23.21 24.46 8.53
C ASP A 50 -22.97 23.36 9.58
N PHE A 51 -23.06 22.12 9.11
CA PHE A 51 -22.93 20.90 9.92
C PHE A 51 -21.55 20.72 10.58
N SER A 52 -20.53 21.51 10.21
CA SER A 52 -19.20 21.45 10.86
C SER A 52 -19.30 21.66 12.38
N SER A 53 -20.17 22.57 12.80
CA SER A 53 -20.44 22.91 14.20
C SER A 53 -21.15 21.79 14.97
N GLU A 54 -22.12 21.11 14.35
CA GLU A 54 -22.93 20.06 14.99
C GLU A 54 -22.16 18.73 15.11
N ILE A 55 -21.34 18.37 14.11
CA ILE A 55 -20.41 17.23 14.19
C ILE A 55 -19.43 17.42 15.37
N GLY A 56 -18.99 18.67 15.60
CA GLY A 56 -18.22 19.06 16.78
C GLY A 56 -18.94 18.85 18.12
N MET A 57 -20.28 18.91 18.17
CA MET A 57 -21.06 18.64 19.38
C MET A 57 -21.39 17.17 19.62
N VAL A 58 -21.56 16.35 18.57
CA VAL A 58 -21.64 14.88 18.75
C VAL A 58 -20.34 14.34 19.37
N ARG A 59 -19.18 14.88 18.94
CA ARG A 59 -17.88 14.64 19.58
C ARG A 59 -17.81 15.10 21.05
N LYS A 60 -18.59 16.10 21.48
CA LYS A 60 -18.68 16.53 22.90
C LYS A 60 -19.64 15.65 23.72
N GLY A 61 -20.77 15.24 23.16
CA GLY A 61 -21.73 14.34 23.83
C GLY A 61 -21.12 12.99 24.22
N LEU A 62 -20.34 12.39 23.32
CA LEU A 62 -19.60 11.14 23.58
C LEU A 62 -18.39 11.31 24.54
N ARG A 63 -17.99 12.55 24.82
CA ARG A 63 -16.93 12.94 25.76
C ARG A 63 -17.47 13.38 27.14
N SER A 64 -18.69 13.01 27.50
CA SER A 64 -19.11 13.12 28.91
C SER A 64 -18.13 12.33 29.80
N ARG A 65 -17.80 12.89 30.97
CA ARG A 65 -17.02 12.23 32.03
C ARG A 65 -17.88 11.25 32.84
N ASP A 66 -18.78 10.53 32.17
CA ASP A 66 -19.55 9.46 32.77
C ASP A 66 -18.61 8.26 32.99
N SER A 67 -18.22 8.05 34.25
CA SER A 67 -17.34 6.99 34.72
C SER A 67 -18.11 5.72 35.13
N SER A 68 -19.43 5.67 34.90
CA SER A 68 -20.22 4.48 35.20
C SER A 68 -19.78 3.27 34.38
N ILE A 69 -19.93 2.08 34.99
CA ILE A 69 -19.67 0.79 34.34
C ILE A 69 -20.44 0.67 33.02
N GLU A 70 -21.62 1.26 32.93
CA GLU A 70 -22.48 1.23 31.74
C GLU A 70 -21.94 2.11 30.60
N GLY A 71 -21.38 3.29 30.91
CA GLY A 71 -20.68 4.13 29.94
C GLY A 71 -19.40 3.47 29.40
N LEU A 72 -18.68 2.73 30.26
CA LEU A 72 -17.49 1.96 29.86
C LEU A 72 -17.86 0.78 28.95
N LYS A 73 -18.91 0.00 29.26
CA LYS A 73 -19.43 -1.05 28.39
C LYS A 73 -19.84 -0.51 27.01
N GLN A 74 -20.55 0.61 26.96
CA GLN A 74 -20.97 1.23 25.69
C GLN A 74 -19.78 1.70 24.84
N ARG A 75 -18.71 2.22 25.47
CA ARG A 75 -17.47 2.55 24.76
C ARG A 75 -16.77 1.30 24.19
N SER A 76 -16.80 0.17 24.90
CA SER A 76 -16.26 -1.11 24.43
C SER A 76 -17.03 -1.69 23.24
N ILE A 77 -18.37 -1.71 23.28
CA ILE A 77 -19.23 -2.23 22.20
C ILE A 77 -18.98 -1.50 20.87
N LEU A 78 -18.80 -0.18 20.90
CA LEU A 78 -18.54 0.62 19.70
C LEU A 78 -17.19 0.33 19.02
N MET A 79 -16.26 -0.34 19.70
CA MET A 79 -14.95 -0.77 19.16
C MET A 79 -14.97 -2.22 18.64
N HIS A 80 -16.02 -3.01 18.90
CA HIS A 80 -16.10 -4.39 18.41
C HIS A 80 -16.50 -4.45 16.92
N PRO A 81 -16.04 -5.47 16.18
CA PRO A 81 -16.42 -5.70 14.79
C PRO A 81 -17.89 -6.14 14.67
N LEU A 82 -18.52 -5.76 13.57
CA LEU A 82 -19.96 -5.96 13.34
C LEU A 82 -20.41 -7.44 13.36
N LYS A 83 -19.51 -8.37 13.01
CA LYS A 83 -19.73 -9.82 13.07
C LYS A 83 -20.21 -10.34 14.44
N ASP A 84 -19.90 -9.61 15.51
CA ASP A 84 -20.21 -10.00 16.88
C ASP A 84 -21.66 -9.66 17.28
N PHE A 85 -22.41 -8.95 16.42
CA PHE A 85 -23.78 -8.48 16.69
C PHE A 85 -24.77 -8.65 15.54
N ILE A 86 -24.33 -8.67 14.27
CA ILE A 86 -25.20 -8.66 13.08
C ILE A 86 -24.76 -9.75 12.10
N ALA A 87 -25.72 -10.51 11.56
CA ALA A 87 -25.45 -11.55 10.57
C ALA A 87 -24.82 -10.99 9.27
N PRO A 88 -23.86 -11.68 8.63
CA PRO A 88 -23.23 -11.22 7.38
C PRO A 88 -24.20 -10.95 6.22
N ARG A 89 -25.41 -11.53 6.24
CA ARG A 89 -26.46 -11.27 5.25
C ARG A 89 -27.13 -9.90 5.49
N ALA A 90 -27.56 -9.64 6.72
CA ALA A 90 -28.08 -8.34 7.14
C ALA A 90 -27.04 -7.22 6.94
N LEU A 91 -25.76 -7.47 7.20
CA LEU A 91 -24.69 -6.50 6.92
C LEU A 91 -24.59 -6.13 5.43
N LYS A 92 -24.74 -7.09 4.51
CA LYS A 92 -24.81 -6.82 3.07
C LYS A 92 -26.05 -6.04 2.67
N GLN A 93 -27.20 -6.29 3.29
CA GLN A 93 -28.42 -5.49 3.07
C GLN A 93 -28.23 -4.05 3.57
N ILE A 94 -27.67 -3.85 4.76
CA ILE A 94 -27.39 -2.52 5.33
C ILE A 94 -26.36 -1.77 4.47
N GLY A 95 -25.28 -2.44 4.04
CA GLY A 95 -24.29 -1.87 3.11
C GLY A 95 -24.89 -1.42 1.79
N ALA A 96 -25.74 -2.26 1.18
CA ALA A 96 -26.48 -1.90 -0.03
C ALA A 96 -27.48 -0.75 0.17
N ARG A 97 -28.16 -0.67 1.32
CA ARG A 97 -29.04 0.46 1.70
C ARG A 97 -28.23 1.75 1.86
N ILE A 98 -27.06 1.71 2.52
CA ILE A 98 -26.12 2.85 2.64
C ILE A 98 -25.65 3.30 1.26
N ALA A 99 -25.20 2.37 0.41
CA ALA A 99 -24.78 2.64 -0.96
C ALA A 99 -25.87 3.33 -1.80
N LYS A 100 -27.11 2.82 -1.72
CA LYS A 100 -28.28 3.41 -2.39
C LYS A 100 -28.60 4.81 -1.84
N ALA A 101 -28.63 4.97 -0.53
CA ALA A 101 -28.95 6.23 0.14
C ALA A 101 -27.88 7.32 -0.04
N ARG A 102 -26.61 6.95 -0.27
CA ARG A 102 -25.55 7.86 -0.73
C ARG A 102 -25.77 8.26 -2.18
N ARG A 103 -25.95 7.30 -3.09
CA ARG A 103 -26.10 7.55 -4.54
C ARG A 103 -27.33 8.42 -4.85
N LEU A 104 -28.43 8.24 -4.12
CA LEU A 104 -29.63 9.09 -4.20
C LEU A 104 -29.40 10.55 -3.76
N ARG A 105 -28.30 10.84 -3.06
CA ARG A 105 -27.87 12.21 -2.70
C ARG A 105 -26.87 12.81 -3.69
N GLY A 106 -26.47 12.06 -4.72
CA GLY A 106 -25.45 12.45 -5.70
C GLY A 106 -24.01 12.31 -5.20
N TRP A 107 -23.78 11.95 -3.92
CA TRP A 107 -22.44 11.91 -3.32
C TRP A 107 -21.58 10.76 -3.85
N SER A 108 -20.36 11.07 -4.25
CA SER A 108 -19.28 10.11 -4.44
C SER A 108 -18.86 9.44 -3.12
N CYS A 109 -18.05 8.37 -3.21
CA CYS A 109 -17.50 7.73 -2.01
C CYS A 109 -16.57 8.69 -1.22
N GLY A 110 -15.86 9.59 -1.91
CA GLY A 110 -14.95 10.57 -1.29
C GLY A 110 -15.68 11.70 -0.56
N GLU A 111 -16.72 12.28 -1.17
CA GLU A 111 -17.57 13.26 -0.49
C GLU A 111 -18.22 12.65 0.76
N PHE A 112 -18.75 11.42 0.64
CA PHE A 112 -19.37 10.75 1.78
C PHE A 112 -18.35 10.35 2.87
N SER A 113 -17.14 9.90 2.50
CA SER A 113 -16.11 9.57 3.49
C SER A 113 -15.68 10.80 4.29
N GLY A 114 -15.55 11.96 3.64
CA GLY A 114 -15.31 13.25 4.29
C GLY A 114 -16.43 13.69 5.22
N GLN A 115 -17.70 13.51 4.84
CA GLN A 115 -18.86 13.82 5.70
C GLN A 115 -19.00 12.88 6.92
N VAL A 116 -18.52 11.64 6.80
CA VAL A 116 -18.57 10.61 7.88
C VAL A 116 -17.33 10.65 8.78
N GLY A 117 -16.19 11.14 8.29
CA GLY A 117 -14.91 11.14 9.00
C GLY A 117 -14.26 9.75 9.08
N VAL A 118 -14.30 8.99 7.98
CA VAL A 118 -13.63 7.68 7.80
C VAL A 118 -12.97 7.62 6.42
N SER A 119 -12.08 6.65 6.18
CA SER A 119 -11.41 6.48 4.87
C SER A 119 -12.36 6.02 3.76
N VAL A 120 -12.04 6.31 2.49
CA VAL A 120 -12.81 5.87 1.31
C VAL A 120 -12.90 4.34 1.25
N SER A 121 -11.82 3.65 1.62
CA SER A 121 -11.80 2.19 1.79
C SER A 121 -12.80 1.74 2.86
N THR A 122 -12.88 2.41 4.02
CA THR A 122 -13.88 2.11 5.05
C THR A 122 -15.32 2.29 4.54
N VAL A 123 -15.61 3.35 3.79
CA VAL A 123 -16.93 3.52 3.12
C VAL A 123 -17.20 2.35 2.17
N HIS A 124 -16.22 1.94 1.37
CA HIS A 124 -16.40 0.85 0.41
C HIS A 124 -16.64 -0.49 1.09
N ARG A 125 -15.89 -0.80 2.17
CA ARG A 125 -16.09 -2.00 3.02
C ARG A 125 -17.47 -2.00 3.70
N ILE A 126 -17.95 -0.84 4.16
CA ILE A 126 -19.31 -0.68 4.67
C ILE A 126 -20.36 -0.96 3.59
N GLU A 127 -20.20 -0.40 2.38
CA GLU A 127 -21.14 -0.65 1.27
C GLU A 127 -21.16 -2.11 0.80
N GLN A 128 -20.04 -2.82 0.91
CA GLN A 128 -19.94 -4.27 0.65
C GLN A 128 -20.51 -5.14 1.79
N GLY A 129 -20.86 -4.54 2.95
CA GLY A 129 -21.34 -5.27 4.13
C GLY A 129 -20.26 -6.09 4.84
N ASP A 130 -19.02 -5.58 4.87
CA ASP A 130 -17.88 -6.28 5.47
C ASP A 130 -18.07 -6.48 7.00
N PRO A 131 -18.12 -7.74 7.49
CA PRO A 131 -18.29 -8.05 8.90
C PRO A 131 -17.10 -7.68 9.80
N GLY A 132 -15.94 -7.35 9.21
CA GLY A 132 -14.75 -6.87 9.90
C GLY A 132 -14.70 -5.36 10.17
N VAL A 133 -15.69 -4.57 9.73
CA VAL A 133 -15.74 -3.13 10.03
C VAL A 133 -16.18 -2.90 11.49
N ALA A 134 -15.60 -1.90 12.15
CA ALA A 134 -15.96 -1.49 13.51
C ALA A 134 -17.38 -0.91 13.59
N THR A 135 -18.12 -1.28 14.64
CA THR A 135 -19.53 -0.90 14.83
C THR A 135 -19.77 0.62 14.80
N ARG A 136 -18.82 1.42 15.34
CA ARG A 136 -18.88 2.90 15.27
C ARG A 136 -18.92 3.45 13.84
N SER A 137 -18.15 2.89 12.92
CA SER A 137 -18.02 3.41 11.55
C SER A 137 -19.33 3.22 10.78
N LEU A 138 -20.00 2.06 10.96
CA LEU A 138 -21.34 1.83 10.40
C LEU A 138 -22.37 2.82 10.97
N VAL A 139 -22.39 3.01 12.30
CA VAL A 139 -23.30 3.95 12.94
C VAL A 139 -23.10 5.38 12.40
N ASN A 140 -21.85 5.83 12.21
CA ASN A 140 -21.59 7.15 11.64
C ASN A 140 -22.13 7.29 10.20
N CYS A 141 -21.97 6.27 9.34
CA CYS A 141 -22.58 6.27 8.00
C CYS A 141 -24.12 6.37 8.04
N LEU A 142 -24.76 5.65 8.98
CA LEU A 142 -26.21 5.67 9.17
C LEU A 142 -26.72 7.03 9.69
N VAL A 143 -25.97 7.68 10.59
CA VAL A 143 -26.24 9.05 11.07
C VAL A 143 -26.23 10.04 9.90
N VAL A 144 -25.14 10.08 9.13
CA VAL A 144 -24.94 11.08 8.06
C VAL A 144 -25.93 10.89 6.90
N LEU A 145 -26.38 9.66 6.64
CA LEU A 145 -27.44 9.38 5.66
C LEU A 145 -28.86 9.49 6.22
N GLY A 146 -29.04 9.71 7.52
CA GLY A 146 -30.36 9.81 8.17
C GLY A 146 -31.25 8.56 8.04
N VAL A 147 -30.71 7.42 7.60
CA VAL A 147 -31.46 6.17 7.35
C VAL A 147 -31.63 5.30 8.60
N PHE A 148 -31.77 5.94 9.76
CA PHE A 148 -31.91 5.27 11.06
C PHE A 148 -33.21 4.46 11.19
N GLU A 149 -34.30 4.94 10.58
CA GLU A 149 -35.65 4.39 10.78
C GLU A 149 -35.85 3.06 10.03
N ASP A 150 -34.99 2.77 9.05
CA ASP A 150 -34.98 1.53 8.28
C ASP A 150 -34.44 0.32 9.06
N LEU A 151 -33.66 0.51 10.15
CA LEU A 151 -32.99 -0.61 10.83
C LEU A 151 -33.93 -1.56 11.56
N ASP A 152 -35.02 -1.07 12.16
CA ASP A 152 -35.99 -1.93 12.86
C ASP A 152 -36.65 -2.95 11.89
N SER A 153 -36.62 -2.72 10.58
CA SER A 153 -37.15 -3.65 9.55
C SER A 153 -36.24 -4.86 9.27
N SER A 154 -34.95 -4.64 8.97
CA SER A 154 -34.06 -5.73 8.57
C SER A 154 -33.61 -6.67 9.71
N PHE A 155 -33.94 -6.35 10.97
CA PHE A 155 -33.79 -7.30 12.08
C PHE A 155 -34.87 -8.41 12.10
N GLN A 156 -35.93 -8.30 11.31
CA GLN A 156 -36.97 -9.34 11.19
C GLN A 156 -36.80 -10.24 9.94
N GLU A 157 -36.06 -9.79 8.91
CA GLU A 157 -35.97 -10.47 7.61
C GLU A 157 -35.17 -11.79 7.64
N ASP A 158 -34.30 -12.01 8.64
CA ASP A 158 -33.49 -13.23 8.79
C ASP A 158 -34.33 -14.52 8.87
N HIS A 159 -35.62 -14.43 9.20
CA HIS A 159 -36.51 -15.59 9.30
C HIS A 159 -37.21 -15.98 7.98
N ALA A 160 -37.31 -15.06 7.01
CA ALA A 160 -38.02 -15.27 5.74
C ALA A 160 -37.07 -15.54 4.56
N ALA A 161 -35.83 -15.06 4.64
CA ALA A 161 -34.90 -15.06 3.52
C ALA A 161 -34.33 -16.47 3.14
N LEU A 162 -34.83 -17.54 3.74
CA LEU A 162 -34.48 -18.94 3.43
C LEU A 162 -35.21 -19.50 2.20
N GLU A 163 -36.41 -19.02 1.88
CA GLU A 163 -37.26 -19.68 0.86
C GLU A 163 -37.01 -19.22 -0.59
N GLN A 164 -36.57 -17.96 -0.78
CA GLN A 164 -36.68 -17.30 -2.09
C GLN A 164 -35.43 -17.37 -2.98
N ALA A 165 -34.77 -18.52 -3.01
CA ALA A 165 -33.83 -18.89 -4.06
C ALA A 165 -34.58 -19.57 -5.22
N ARG A 166 -35.29 -18.80 -6.08
CA ARG A 166 -36.19 -19.43 -7.08
C ARG A 166 -36.51 -18.75 -8.42
N TRP A 167 -36.04 -17.54 -8.77
CA TRP A 167 -36.50 -16.90 -10.03
C TRP A 167 -35.48 -15.96 -10.75
N ASP A 168 -34.84 -16.52 -11.78
CA ASP A 168 -34.49 -15.97 -13.11
C ASP A 168 -33.58 -14.73 -13.34
N GLY A 169 -33.20 -14.54 -14.63
CA GLY A 169 -32.14 -13.63 -15.10
C GLY A 169 -32.45 -12.78 -16.38
N PRO A 170 -31.67 -12.86 -17.48
CA PRO A 170 -30.88 -11.67 -17.89
C PRO A 170 -31.02 -11.16 -19.37
N THR A 171 -30.49 -9.95 -19.64
CA THR A 171 -30.08 -9.35 -20.97
C THR A 171 -29.40 -7.96 -20.71
N ALA A 172 -28.86 -7.11 -21.61
CA ALA A 172 -28.78 -6.98 -23.08
C ALA A 172 -27.42 -6.33 -23.55
N LYS A 173 -27.39 -5.59 -24.69
CA LYS A 173 -26.25 -4.80 -25.27
C LYS A 173 -26.80 -3.47 -25.90
N ALA A 174 -26.07 -2.46 -26.42
CA ALA A 174 -24.66 -2.27 -26.82
C ALA A 174 -24.09 -0.88 -26.33
N ARG A 175 -23.54 0.13 -27.05
CA ARG A 175 -23.01 0.33 -28.44
C ARG A 175 -21.73 1.25 -28.40
N SER A 176 -21.59 2.22 -29.33
CA SER A 176 -20.43 3.10 -29.68
C SER A 176 -20.88 4.58 -29.92
N THR A 177 -20.11 5.62 -30.30
CA THR A 177 -18.89 5.83 -31.15
C THR A 177 -18.41 7.32 -30.96
N PRO A 178 -17.48 7.92 -31.76
CA PRO A 178 -16.07 7.63 -32.11
C PRO A 178 -15.07 8.62 -31.42
N ALA A 179 -13.81 8.70 -31.88
CA ALA A 179 -12.74 9.56 -31.33
C ALA A 179 -12.32 10.71 -32.30
N ALA A 180 -11.43 11.60 -31.83
CA ALA A 180 -10.76 12.65 -32.61
C ALA A 180 -9.24 12.70 -32.28
N SER A 181 -8.43 13.24 -33.19
CA SER A 181 -6.97 13.08 -33.25
C SER A 181 -6.16 14.34 -32.93
N MET A 182 -4.91 14.16 -32.50
CA MET A 182 -3.81 15.12 -32.65
C MET A 182 -2.55 14.38 -33.08
N GLU A 183 -1.68 15.07 -33.83
CA GLU A 183 -0.57 14.47 -34.57
C GLU A 183 0.74 14.45 -33.77
N ALA A 184 1.68 13.59 -34.19
CA ALA A 184 3.02 13.46 -33.63
C ALA A 184 4.09 13.78 -34.68
N CYS A 185 5.25 14.28 -34.25
CA CYS A 185 6.38 14.59 -35.12
C CYS A 185 7.41 13.44 -35.10
N SER A 186 7.85 12.99 -36.28
CA SER A 186 8.73 11.83 -36.44
C SER A 186 10.19 12.22 -36.68
N PRO A 187 11.16 11.44 -36.16
CA PRO A 187 12.50 11.27 -36.72
C PRO A 187 12.63 9.90 -37.45
N ASP A 188 13.63 9.78 -38.33
CA ASP A 188 13.84 8.59 -39.17
C ASP A 188 14.21 7.30 -38.43
N ALA A 189 13.77 6.16 -38.98
CA ALA A 189 13.95 4.82 -38.44
C ALA A 189 14.80 3.93 -39.39
N THR A 190 16.02 4.36 -39.70
CA THR A 190 16.79 3.80 -40.83
C THR A 190 18.29 3.55 -40.59
N ASP A 191 18.71 3.15 -39.38
CA ASP A 191 20.01 2.47 -39.18
C ASP A 191 20.02 1.49 -37.97
N LEU A 192 19.07 0.56 -37.95
CA LEU A 192 19.05 -0.53 -36.97
C LEU A 192 20.06 -1.62 -37.35
N ARG A 193 21.23 -1.59 -36.72
CA ARG A 193 22.20 -2.70 -36.78
C ARG A 193 21.62 -3.94 -36.10
N PRO A 194 21.93 -5.16 -36.57
CA PRO A 194 21.50 -6.37 -35.89
C PRO A 194 22.16 -6.48 -34.51
N LEU A 195 21.33 -6.68 -33.48
CA LEU A 195 21.74 -7.02 -32.10
C LEU A 195 22.94 -8.00 -32.08
N PRO A 196 23.96 -7.79 -31.23
CA PRO A 196 25.00 -8.79 -30.99
C PRO A 196 24.40 -10.15 -30.60
N PRO A 197 25.03 -11.30 -30.92
CA PRO A 197 24.48 -12.63 -30.56
C PRO A 197 24.19 -12.80 -29.06
N GLU A 198 24.94 -12.11 -28.21
CA GLU A 198 24.74 -12.09 -26.76
C GLU A 198 23.53 -11.25 -26.33
N ALA A 199 23.16 -10.23 -27.11
CA ALA A 199 21.96 -9.43 -26.95
C ALA A 199 20.71 -10.14 -27.51
N GLN A 200 20.83 -10.79 -28.68
CA GLN A 200 19.81 -11.69 -29.25
C GLN A 200 19.46 -12.86 -28.33
N LEU A 201 20.39 -13.25 -27.43
CA LEU A 201 20.08 -14.19 -26.37
C LEU A 201 19.19 -13.56 -25.31
N LEU A 202 19.41 -12.32 -24.87
CA LEU A 202 18.67 -11.73 -23.74
C LEU A 202 17.18 -11.49 -24.03
N PHE A 203 16.83 -11.23 -25.29
CA PHE A 203 15.46 -10.95 -25.72
C PHE A 203 15.13 -11.86 -26.91
N PRO A 204 14.16 -12.78 -26.77
CA PRO A 204 13.89 -13.76 -27.82
C PRO A 204 13.35 -13.09 -29.07
N ALA A 205 13.91 -13.44 -30.23
CA ALA A 205 13.48 -12.97 -31.57
C ALA A 205 12.10 -13.51 -32.03
N VAL A 206 11.24 -13.90 -31.07
CA VAL A 206 9.81 -14.16 -31.22
C VAL A 206 9.11 -13.88 -29.89
N TRP A 207 8.52 -12.69 -29.73
CA TRP A 207 7.41 -12.49 -28.79
C TRP A 207 6.14 -13.16 -29.35
N PRO A 208 5.40 -13.97 -28.56
CA PRO A 208 4.14 -14.57 -29.02
C PRO A 208 3.13 -13.47 -29.39
N ARG A 209 2.88 -13.31 -30.69
CA ARG A 209 2.21 -12.11 -31.24
C ARG A 209 0.77 -11.93 -30.79
N ASP A 210 0.12 -13.02 -30.37
CA ASP A 210 -1.28 -13.08 -29.97
C ASP A 210 -1.44 -13.95 -28.71
N CYS A 211 -1.23 -13.38 -27.51
CA CYS A 211 -1.37 -14.16 -26.26
C CYS A 211 -2.03 -13.42 -25.05
N PRO A 212 -3.19 -12.75 -25.22
CA PRO A 212 -3.93 -12.16 -24.10
C PRO A 212 -4.69 -13.18 -23.22
N GLU A 213 -4.75 -14.47 -23.61
CA GLU A 213 -5.57 -15.50 -22.94
C GLU A 213 -4.78 -16.51 -22.08
N GLU A 214 -3.44 -16.60 -22.20
CA GLU A 214 -2.66 -17.57 -21.43
C GLU A 214 -2.64 -17.25 -19.92
N PRO A 215 -2.82 -18.25 -19.04
CA PRO A 215 -2.68 -18.06 -17.60
C PRO A 215 -1.21 -17.90 -17.20
N LEU A 216 -0.92 -16.78 -16.54
CA LEU A 216 0.34 -16.61 -15.82
C LEU A 216 0.34 -17.51 -14.57
N ALA A 217 1.23 -18.49 -14.55
CA ALA A 217 1.46 -19.35 -13.39
C ALA A 217 2.14 -18.56 -12.27
N VAL A 218 1.50 -18.53 -11.10
CA VAL A 218 2.01 -17.89 -9.89
C VAL A 218 2.49 -18.96 -8.92
N THR A 219 3.77 -18.88 -8.58
CA THR A 219 4.48 -19.85 -7.72
C THR A 219 5.18 -19.13 -6.56
N LEU A 220 5.57 -19.88 -5.53
CA LEU A 220 6.13 -19.35 -4.28
C LEU A 220 7.51 -19.92 -3.96
N GLY A 221 8.43 -19.05 -3.54
CA GLY A 221 9.73 -19.40 -2.98
C GLY A 221 10.76 -19.93 -3.97
N LYS A 222 11.91 -20.36 -3.43
CA LYS A 222 13.06 -20.90 -4.19
C LYS A 222 12.66 -22.08 -5.07
N GLN A 223 11.89 -23.02 -4.52
CA GLN A 223 11.41 -24.22 -5.21
C GLN A 223 10.29 -23.94 -6.23
N GLY A 224 9.61 -22.77 -6.15
CA GLY A 224 8.51 -22.45 -7.06
C GLY A 224 7.27 -23.32 -6.82
N LEU A 225 6.86 -23.46 -5.56
CA LEU A 225 5.64 -24.18 -5.16
C LEU A 225 4.42 -23.54 -5.86
N PRO A 226 3.60 -24.29 -6.63
CA PRO A 226 2.43 -23.72 -7.30
C PRO A 226 1.40 -23.16 -6.32
N VAL A 227 0.96 -21.91 -6.54
CA VAL A 227 0.01 -21.18 -5.67
C VAL A 227 -1.28 -20.80 -6.40
N GLY A 228 -1.20 -20.46 -7.69
CA GLY A 228 -2.37 -20.11 -8.49
C GLY A 228 -2.08 -19.78 -9.95
N GLU A 229 -3.14 -19.46 -10.68
CA GLU A 229 -3.13 -18.89 -12.03
C GLU A 229 -3.67 -17.45 -11.98
N LEU A 230 -3.06 -16.55 -12.74
CA LEU A 230 -3.52 -15.19 -12.97
C LEU A 230 -3.82 -15.02 -14.46
N ARG A 231 -5.01 -14.52 -14.81
CA ARG A 231 -5.45 -14.31 -16.20
C ARG A 231 -5.89 -12.87 -16.43
N ILE A 232 -5.66 -12.37 -17.64
CA ILE A 232 -6.16 -11.07 -18.11
C ILE A 232 -7.52 -11.25 -18.78
N HIS A 233 -8.42 -10.31 -18.59
CA HIS A 233 -9.67 -10.19 -19.33
C HIS A 233 -9.76 -8.76 -19.86
N ASN A 234 -9.28 -8.54 -21.09
CA ASN A 234 -9.42 -7.26 -21.77
C ASN A 234 -10.74 -7.27 -22.58
N SER A 235 -11.65 -6.38 -22.22
CA SER A 235 -12.97 -6.27 -22.85
C SER A 235 -13.16 -4.98 -23.66
N GLY A 236 -12.08 -4.23 -23.91
CA GLY A 236 -12.11 -2.90 -24.56
C GLY A 236 -12.77 -1.78 -23.74
N LYS A 237 -13.63 -2.12 -22.78
CA LYS A 237 -14.27 -1.18 -21.84
C LYS A 237 -13.71 -1.24 -20.42
N ALA A 238 -12.97 -2.30 -20.10
CA ALA A 238 -12.16 -2.45 -18.89
C ALA A 238 -11.15 -3.58 -19.08
N MET A 239 -9.96 -3.42 -18.50
CA MET A 239 -9.11 -4.55 -18.13
C MET A 239 -9.56 -5.07 -16.75
N VAL A 240 -9.64 -6.39 -16.61
CA VAL A 240 -9.94 -7.06 -15.34
C VAL A 240 -8.96 -8.22 -15.20
N SER A 241 -8.42 -8.45 -14.01
CA SER A 241 -7.62 -9.63 -13.70
C SER A 241 -8.45 -10.65 -12.93
N SER A 242 -8.20 -11.94 -13.17
CA SER A 242 -8.76 -13.01 -12.35
C SER A 242 -7.64 -13.88 -11.79
N PHE A 243 -7.63 -14.12 -10.49
CA PHE A 243 -6.70 -15.03 -9.83
C PHE A 243 -7.46 -16.27 -9.32
N ARG A 244 -6.92 -17.46 -9.54
CA ARG A 244 -7.45 -18.72 -9.00
C ARG A 244 -6.34 -19.47 -8.28
N HIS A 245 -6.57 -19.86 -7.03
CA HIS A 245 -5.69 -20.80 -6.33
C HIS A 245 -5.73 -22.21 -6.96
N VAL A 246 -4.56 -22.87 -7.03
CA VAL A 246 -4.49 -24.29 -7.40
C VAL A 246 -4.94 -25.18 -6.23
N ARG A 247 -5.55 -26.33 -6.53
CA ARG A 247 -6.04 -27.29 -5.51
C ARG A 247 -4.96 -27.72 -4.52
N SER A 248 -3.74 -27.97 -5.01
CA SER A 248 -2.59 -28.37 -4.20
C SER A 248 -2.17 -27.32 -3.18
N TRP A 249 -2.34 -26.03 -3.47
CA TRP A 249 -2.01 -24.95 -2.51
C TRP A 249 -3.08 -24.82 -1.42
N LEU A 250 -4.37 -24.87 -1.79
CA LEU A 250 -5.47 -24.83 -0.82
C LEU A 250 -5.48 -26.03 0.13
N ALA A 251 -4.96 -27.18 -0.32
CA ALA A 251 -4.78 -28.38 0.48
C ALA A 251 -3.41 -28.46 1.20
N HIS A 252 -2.53 -27.47 1.01
CA HIS A 252 -1.20 -27.47 1.60
C HIS A 252 -1.27 -27.17 3.11
N GLU A 253 -0.54 -27.92 3.94
CA GLU A 253 -0.48 -27.72 5.40
C GLU A 253 -0.15 -26.27 5.78
N ASN A 254 0.81 -25.67 5.07
CA ASN A 254 1.24 -24.30 5.25
C ASN A 254 0.48 -23.29 4.36
N PHE A 255 -0.76 -23.60 3.95
CA PHE A 255 -1.59 -22.68 3.16
C PHE A 255 -1.78 -21.34 3.88
N PHE A 256 -1.50 -20.26 3.15
CA PHE A 256 -1.88 -18.90 3.53
C PHE A 256 -2.36 -18.11 2.30
N SER A 257 -3.09 -17.04 2.57
CA SER A 257 -3.47 -16.10 1.53
C SER A 257 -2.26 -15.22 1.16
N VAL A 258 -1.77 -15.36 -0.07
CA VAL A 258 -0.55 -14.66 -0.52
C VAL A 258 -0.75 -13.17 -0.80
N SER A 259 -2.00 -12.70 -0.84
CA SER A 259 -2.37 -11.28 -0.95
C SER A 259 -3.70 -11.07 -0.24
N PRO A 260 -3.89 -10.01 0.59
CA PRO A 260 -5.00 -9.98 1.56
C PRO A 260 -6.41 -10.10 0.97
N GLU A 261 -6.63 -9.75 -0.30
CA GLU A 261 -7.93 -9.89 -0.96
C GLU A 261 -8.25 -11.32 -1.43
N LEU A 262 -7.27 -12.22 -1.43
CA LEU A 262 -7.44 -13.62 -1.81
C LEU A 262 -7.99 -14.43 -0.62
N SER A 263 -8.93 -15.33 -0.90
CA SER A 263 -9.60 -16.16 0.10
C SER A 263 -9.50 -17.65 -0.24
N SER A 264 -9.73 -18.51 0.76
CA SER A 264 -9.53 -19.96 0.70
C SER A 264 -10.59 -20.68 -0.15
N THR A 265 -10.61 -20.44 -1.46
CA THR A 265 -11.61 -20.98 -2.40
C THR A 265 -11.02 -21.31 -3.78
N LEU A 266 -11.66 -22.25 -4.48
CA LEU A 266 -11.40 -22.62 -5.88
C LEU A 266 -12.17 -21.75 -6.90
N ALA A 267 -13.09 -20.91 -6.42
CA ALA A 267 -13.68 -19.85 -7.24
C ALA A 267 -12.59 -18.81 -7.59
N PRO A 268 -12.55 -18.30 -8.82
CA PRO A 268 -11.64 -17.22 -9.16
C PRO A 268 -12.00 -15.94 -8.40
N HIS A 269 -11.01 -15.32 -7.78
CA HIS A 269 -11.04 -13.93 -7.31
C HIS A 269 -10.92 -13.01 -8.52
N TRP A 270 -11.65 -11.90 -8.52
CA TRP A 270 -11.66 -10.94 -9.62
C TRP A 270 -11.24 -9.58 -9.09
N ARG A 271 -10.29 -8.92 -9.77
CA ARG A 271 -9.89 -7.56 -9.46
C ARG A 271 -9.96 -6.67 -10.69
N LYS A 272 -10.64 -5.54 -10.51
CA LYS A 272 -10.73 -4.41 -11.42
C LYS A 272 -10.38 -3.18 -10.59
N SER A 273 -9.64 -2.21 -11.15
CA SER A 273 -9.44 -0.95 -10.44
C SER A 273 -10.76 -0.20 -10.24
N ALA A 274 -10.88 0.49 -9.10
CA ALA A 274 -12.04 1.32 -8.79
C ALA A 274 -12.08 2.61 -9.63
N ARG A 275 -10.96 3.02 -10.23
CA ARG A 275 -10.81 4.25 -11.02
C ARG A 275 -10.20 3.95 -12.41
N PRO A 276 -10.46 4.76 -13.45
CA PRO A 276 -9.72 4.66 -14.71
C PRO A 276 -8.21 4.82 -14.46
N GLY A 277 -7.38 3.97 -15.08
CA GLY A 277 -5.92 4.01 -14.95
C GLY A 277 -5.33 3.47 -13.64
N GLY A 278 -6.14 3.04 -12.66
CA GLY A 278 -5.63 2.49 -11.40
C GLY A 278 -5.20 1.02 -11.50
N CYS A 279 -4.63 0.48 -10.42
CA CYS A 279 -3.93 -0.80 -10.46
C CYS A 279 -4.87 -2.02 -10.52
N HIS A 280 -4.95 -2.64 -11.70
CA HIS A 280 -5.60 -3.93 -11.99
C HIS A 280 -4.87 -5.16 -11.39
N VAL A 281 -3.85 -4.92 -10.55
CA VAL A 281 -3.00 -5.91 -9.86
C VAL A 281 -3.80 -6.97 -9.05
N PHE A 282 -3.10 -7.77 -8.24
CA PHE A 282 -3.53 -8.14 -6.88
C PHE A 282 -2.45 -7.60 -5.92
N GLY A 283 -2.77 -7.23 -4.68
CA GLY A 283 -1.90 -6.42 -3.80
C GLY A 283 -0.43 -6.84 -3.78
N ALA A 284 -0.16 -8.07 -3.35
CA ALA A 284 1.18 -8.64 -3.24
C ALA A 284 1.91 -8.85 -4.58
N LEU A 285 1.20 -8.80 -5.71
CA LEU A 285 1.78 -8.81 -7.05
C LEU A 285 2.03 -7.39 -7.58
N ALA A 286 1.16 -6.44 -7.23
CA ALA A 286 1.28 -5.02 -7.56
C ALA A 286 2.50 -4.38 -6.88
N ASP A 287 2.85 -4.84 -5.68
CA ASP A 287 4.10 -4.52 -4.98
C ASP A 287 5.38 -5.03 -5.71
N THR A 288 5.22 -5.81 -6.78
CA THR A 288 6.31 -6.31 -7.64
C THR A 288 6.37 -5.64 -9.02
N LEU A 289 5.53 -4.63 -9.28
CA LEU A 289 5.56 -3.88 -10.54
C LEU A 289 6.75 -2.90 -10.59
N PRO A 290 7.37 -2.71 -11.78
CA PRO A 290 8.39 -1.68 -11.99
C PRO A 290 7.80 -0.28 -11.73
N ARG A 291 8.58 0.61 -11.11
CA ARG A 291 8.19 2.02 -10.89
C ARG A 291 9.40 2.93 -10.91
N GLY A 292 9.25 4.14 -11.44
CA GLY A 292 10.32 5.13 -11.47
C GLY A 292 11.44 4.71 -12.42
N PHE A 293 12.69 4.69 -11.96
CA PHE A 293 13.88 4.41 -12.79
C PHE A 293 13.73 3.10 -13.59
N GLY A 294 13.36 2.00 -12.92
CA GLY A 294 13.20 0.69 -13.57
C GLY A 294 12.10 0.65 -14.63
N LEU A 295 11.06 1.50 -14.50
CA LEU A 295 10.03 1.66 -15.53
C LEU A 295 10.55 2.47 -16.73
N ARG A 296 11.27 3.59 -16.49
CA ARG A 296 11.89 4.37 -17.58
C ARG A 296 12.82 3.52 -18.45
N VAL A 297 13.59 2.62 -17.83
CA VAL A 297 14.48 1.68 -18.52
C VAL A 297 13.69 0.72 -19.43
N ILE A 298 12.55 0.20 -18.95
CA ILE A 298 11.63 -0.63 -19.74
C ILE A 298 11.01 0.16 -20.91
N GLU A 299 10.52 1.37 -20.66
CA GLU A 299 9.91 2.23 -21.67
C GLU A 299 10.90 2.62 -22.78
N LYS A 300 12.14 2.99 -22.42
CA LYS A 300 13.22 3.32 -23.37
C LYS A 300 13.63 2.10 -24.22
N ALA A 301 13.71 0.92 -23.61
CA ALA A 301 14.03 -0.32 -24.33
C ALA A 301 12.94 -0.74 -25.32
N HIS A 302 11.66 -0.52 -24.96
CA HIS A 302 10.53 -0.72 -25.87
C HIS A 302 10.58 0.27 -27.03
N ALA A 303 10.84 1.56 -26.75
CA ALA A 303 10.98 2.59 -27.77
C ALA A 303 12.17 2.34 -28.74
N ARG A 304 13.24 1.67 -28.30
CA ARG A 304 14.35 1.21 -29.16
C ARG A 304 14.09 -0.13 -29.87
N GLY A 305 12.95 -0.79 -29.65
CA GLY A 305 12.63 -2.09 -30.25
C GLY A 305 13.42 -3.28 -29.68
N LEU A 306 14.17 -3.11 -28.59
CA LEU A 306 14.91 -4.18 -27.90
C LEU A 306 13.96 -5.17 -27.19
N LEU A 307 12.72 -4.74 -26.95
CA LEU A 307 11.64 -5.55 -26.43
C LEU A 307 10.68 -5.82 -27.59
N GLU A 308 10.62 -7.06 -28.08
CA GLU A 308 9.79 -7.41 -29.24
C GLU A 308 8.30 -7.13 -28.98
N ARG A 309 7.78 -6.07 -29.59
CA ARG A 309 6.34 -5.78 -29.66
C ARG A 309 6.03 -5.13 -31.01
N ARG A 310 4.86 -5.44 -31.58
CA ARG A 310 4.39 -4.86 -32.86
C ARG A 310 3.31 -3.79 -32.70
N SER A 311 2.94 -3.43 -31.48
CA SER A 311 2.02 -2.30 -31.22
C SER A 311 2.74 -1.17 -30.48
N SER A 312 2.33 0.06 -30.78
CA SER A 312 2.85 1.29 -30.19
C SER A 312 2.21 1.65 -28.84
N ASP A 313 1.44 0.73 -28.25
CA ASP A 313 0.75 0.95 -26.98
C ASP A 313 1.72 0.89 -25.79
N ALA A 314 1.28 1.40 -24.64
CA ALA A 314 1.94 1.13 -23.36
C ALA A 314 1.89 -0.37 -23.00
N PHE A 315 2.78 -0.81 -22.11
CA PHE A 315 2.64 -2.13 -21.49
C PHE A 315 1.38 -2.19 -20.63
N SER A 316 0.74 -3.36 -20.57
CA SER A 316 -0.19 -3.64 -19.49
C SER A 316 0.58 -3.93 -18.19
N PRO A 317 0.02 -3.62 -17.01
CA PRO A 317 0.54 -4.04 -15.70
C PRO A 317 0.69 -5.57 -15.49
N LEU A 318 0.47 -6.39 -16.51
CA LEU A 318 0.62 -7.85 -16.48
C LEU A 318 1.73 -8.33 -17.42
N GLU A 319 2.05 -7.58 -18.49
CA GLU A 319 3.35 -7.68 -19.18
C GLU A 319 4.47 -7.15 -18.26
N GLU A 320 4.25 -6.03 -17.56
CA GLU A 320 5.16 -5.49 -16.54
C GLU A 320 5.51 -6.48 -15.41
N LEU A 321 4.61 -7.42 -15.09
CA LEU A 321 4.91 -8.48 -14.12
C LEU A 321 5.99 -9.44 -14.64
N VAL A 322 6.05 -9.74 -15.94
CA VAL A 322 6.92 -10.80 -16.49
C VAL A 322 8.19 -10.27 -17.17
N ILE A 323 8.24 -8.98 -17.48
CA ILE A 323 9.34 -8.35 -18.23
C ILE A 323 10.68 -8.27 -17.47
N HIS A 324 10.65 -8.29 -16.14
CA HIS A 324 11.83 -8.13 -15.29
C HIS A 324 12.31 -9.47 -14.70
N LEU A 325 13.62 -9.56 -14.40
CA LEU A 325 14.25 -10.82 -13.99
C LEU A 325 13.66 -11.38 -12.67
N ASP A 326 13.08 -12.58 -12.75
CA ASP A 326 12.44 -13.28 -11.62
C ASP A 326 13.35 -13.48 -10.41
N ALA A 327 14.68 -13.54 -10.58
CA ALA A 327 15.65 -13.59 -9.48
C ALA A 327 15.52 -12.39 -8.51
N CYS A 328 15.28 -11.20 -9.08
CA CYS A 328 15.40 -9.92 -8.39
C CYS A 328 14.07 -9.43 -7.79
N ARG A 329 12.93 -9.91 -8.31
CA ARG A 329 11.56 -9.55 -7.88
C ARG A 329 11.40 -9.47 -6.35
N LYS A 330 10.64 -8.47 -5.87
CA LYS A 330 10.25 -8.33 -4.45
C LYS A 330 9.47 -9.54 -3.93
N GLY A 331 9.74 -9.95 -2.69
CA GLY A 331 9.06 -11.02 -1.99
C GLY A 331 9.40 -12.42 -2.50
N ALA A 332 8.48 -13.37 -2.26
CA ALA A 332 8.63 -14.79 -2.62
C ALA A 332 7.69 -15.24 -3.74
N LEU A 333 6.73 -14.43 -4.16
CA LEU A 333 5.93 -14.71 -5.35
C LEU A 333 6.82 -14.67 -6.60
N ARG A 334 6.44 -15.47 -7.60
CA ARG A 334 7.16 -15.66 -8.86
C ARG A 334 6.12 -15.88 -9.95
N VAL A 335 6.20 -15.08 -11.01
CA VAL A 335 5.22 -15.05 -12.10
C VAL A 335 5.90 -15.58 -13.37
N ARG A 336 5.24 -16.51 -14.08
CA ARG A 336 5.75 -17.12 -15.32
C ARG A 336 4.59 -17.30 -16.31
N SER A 337 4.80 -17.01 -17.59
CA SER A 337 3.90 -17.52 -18.64
C SER A 337 4.38 -18.89 -19.11
N ALA A 338 3.48 -19.70 -19.69
CA ALA A 338 3.80 -21.02 -20.23
C ALA A 338 4.60 -20.90 -21.55
N SER A 339 4.14 -20.05 -22.46
CA SER A 339 4.83 -19.74 -23.73
C SER A 339 6.16 -18.99 -23.54
N TRP A 340 6.40 -18.32 -22.41
CA TRP A 340 7.59 -17.49 -22.16
C TRP A 340 8.72 -18.24 -21.42
N SER A 341 8.81 -19.56 -21.65
CA SER A 341 9.89 -20.39 -21.10
C SER A 341 11.29 -19.98 -21.58
N SER A 342 11.38 -19.19 -22.66
CA SER A 342 12.57 -18.48 -23.13
C SER A 342 13.25 -17.66 -22.03
N LEU A 343 12.56 -16.74 -21.35
CA LEU A 343 13.14 -15.96 -20.24
C LEU A 343 13.64 -16.84 -19.08
N ALA A 344 12.98 -17.98 -18.84
CA ALA A 344 13.39 -18.94 -17.80
C ALA A 344 14.64 -19.74 -18.18
N LEU A 345 14.89 -19.97 -19.47
CA LEU A 345 16.15 -20.53 -19.99
C LEU A 345 17.30 -19.52 -19.89
N LEU A 346 17.00 -18.24 -20.16
CA LEU A 346 17.98 -17.15 -20.12
C LEU A 346 18.41 -16.77 -18.71
N ALA A 347 17.50 -16.88 -17.74
CA ALA A 347 17.81 -16.74 -16.31
C ALA A 347 18.86 -17.75 -15.77
N LYS A 348 19.23 -18.79 -16.54
CA LYS A 348 20.38 -19.68 -16.23
C LYS A 348 21.74 -19.18 -16.76
N LYS A 349 21.76 -18.20 -17.67
CA LYS A 349 22.98 -17.57 -18.22
C LYS A 349 23.14 -16.10 -17.80
N ILE A 350 22.06 -15.43 -17.41
CA ILE A 350 22.12 -14.07 -16.87
C ILE A 350 22.73 -14.10 -15.47
N GLN A 351 24.03 -13.84 -15.39
CA GLN A 351 24.67 -13.40 -14.16
C GLN A 351 24.23 -11.96 -13.87
N LEU A 352 23.97 -11.66 -12.60
CA LEU A 352 23.81 -10.29 -12.12
C LEU A 352 25.19 -9.66 -11.90
N PRO A 353 25.31 -8.32 -11.90
CA PRO A 353 26.56 -7.64 -11.60
C PRO A 353 27.19 -8.11 -10.28
N GLY A 354 28.49 -8.38 -10.31
CA GLY A 354 29.34 -8.49 -9.12
C GLY A 354 29.88 -7.12 -8.67
N LEU A 355 30.61 -7.09 -7.56
CA LEU A 355 31.16 -5.85 -6.96
C LEU A 355 32.03 -5.07 -7.96
N SER A 356 32.90 -5.77 -8.68
CA SER A 356 33.78 -5.19 -9.72
C SER A 356 33.04 -4.57 -10.91
N GLN A 357 31.75 -4.89 -11.11
CA GLN A 357 30.94 -4.38 -12.21
C GLN A 357 30.09 -3.16 -11.82
N LEU A 358 30.07 -2.74 -10.54
CA LEU A 358 29.31 -1.55 -10.12
C LEU A 358 29.76 -0.27 -10.84
N GLY A 359 31.05 -0.14 -11.19
CA GLY A 359 31.54 0.98 -12.01
C GLY A 359 30.95 1.02 -13.41
N VAL A 360 30.81 -0.15 -14.07
CA VAL A 360 30.20 -0.27 -15.40
C VAL A 360 28.70 0.04 -15.32
N VAL A 361 28.01 -0.43 -14.27
CA VAL A 361 26.60 -0.09 -14.02
C VAL A 361 26.43 1.41 -13.75
N SER A 362 27.35 2.05 -13.01
CA SER A 362 27.31 3.50 -12.75
C SER A 362 27.49 4.32 -14.04
N ALA A 363 28.40 3.89 -14.93
CA ALA A 363 28.56 4.51 -16.25
C ALA A 363 27.30 4.35 -17.13
N ALA A 364 26.70 3.16 -17.16
CA ALA A 364 25.45 2.90 -17.88
C ALA A 364 24.27 3.73 -17.35
N ILE A 365 24.15 3.88 -16.01
CA ILE A 365 23.15 4.75 -15.38
C ILE A 365 23.35 6.20 -15.81
N LYS A 366 24.58 6.71 -15.75
CA LYS A 366 24.90 8.08 -16.17
C LYS A 366 24.50 8.32 -17.62
N ALA A 367 24.95 7.46 -18.54
CA ALA A 367 24.64 7.59 -19.96
C ALA A 367 23.14 7.50 -20.26
N PHE A 368 22.39 6.67 -19.50
CA PHE A 368 20.94 6.56 -19.61
C PHE A 368 20.20 7.83 -19.15
N GLU A 369 20.67 8.50 -18.09
CA GLU A 369 20.08 9.77 -17.66
C GLU A 369 20.52 10.96 -18.54
N GLU A 370 21.71 10.90 -19.14
CA GLU A 370 22.15 11.82 -20.20
C GLU A 370 21.48 11.53 -21.56
N GLY A 371 20.80 10.39 -21.70
CA GLY A 371 20.08 9.97 -22.91
C GLY A 371 20.97 9.51 -24.06
N CYS A 372 22.26 9.28 -23.79
CA CYS A 372 23.30 8.89 -24.74
C CYS A 372 23.71 7.41 -24.63
N GLU A 373 22.91 6.58 -23.94
CA GLU A 373 23.27 5.20 -23.66
C GLU A 373 23.37 4.34 -24.92
N ASP A 374 24.34 3.43 -24.97
CA ASP A 374 24.42 2.43 -26.03
C ASP A 374 23.44 1.25 -25.77
N GLU A 375 23.42 0.30 -26.70
CA GLU A 375 22.55 -0.87 -26.60
C GLU A 375 22.96 -1.81 -25.45
N GLU A 376 24.25 -2.09 -25.26
CA GLU A 376 24.75 -2.99 -24.21
C GLU A 376 24.46 -2.43 -22.81
N GLN A 377 24.63 -1.12 -22.63
CA GLN A 377 24.29 -0.39 -21.42
C GLN A 377 22.79 -0.51 -21.10
N LEU A 378 21.91 -0.29 -22.08
CA LEU A 378 20.46 -0.42 -21.87
C LEU A 378 20.05 -1.87 -21.56
N LEU A 379 20.64 -2.84 -22.24
CA LEU A 379 20.45 -4.28 -21.97
C LEU A 379 20.96 -4.68 -20.57
N MET A 380 22.07 -4.09 -20.10
CA MET A 380 22.57 -4.25 -18.73
C MET A 380 21.56 -3.72 -17.71
N LEU A 381 21.05 -2.49 -17.91
CA LEU A 381 20.07 -1.89 -17.00
C LEU A 381 18.76 -2.70 -16.95
N LEU A 382 18.28 -3.23 -18.09
CA LEU A 382 17.11 -4.11 -18.13
C LEU A 382 17.25 -5.35 -17.21
N ARG A 383 18.45 -5.94 -17.16
CA ARG A 383 18.74 -7.15 -16.37
C ARG A 383 18.74 -6.89 -14.86
N CYS A 384 19.19 -5.71 -14.41
CA CYS A 384 19.47 -5.45 -12.99
C CYS A 384 18.61 -4.35 -12.33
N ALA A 385 18.15 -3.33 -13.07
CA ALA A 385 17.51 -2.12 -12.52
C ALA A 385 15.97 -2.12 -12.54
N THR A 386 15.34 -3.13 -13.11
CA THR A 386 13.90 -3.14 -13.46
C THR A 386 12.97 -3.72 -12.38
N SER A 387 13.49 -4.53 -11.46
CA SER A 387 12.68 -5.41 -10.60
C SER A 387 12.14 -4.80 -9.29
N LEU A 388 12.41 -3.53 -9.03
CA LEU A 388 12.02 -2.81 -7.82
C LEU A 388 11.52 -1.40 -8.17
N GLY A 389 10.70 -0.83 -7.29
CA GLY A 389 10.17 0.52 -7.46
C GLY A 389 11.03 1.59 -6.79
N GLY A 390 11.30 2.68 -7.50
CA GLY A 390 11.95 3.87 -6.95
C GLY A 390 12.32 4.88 -8.03
N SER A 391 12.24 6.19 -7.73
CA SER A 391 12.63 7.25 -8.68
C SER A 391 14.15 7.32 -8.92
N GLN A 392 14.93 7.02 -7.87
CA GLN A 392 16.40 7.02 -7.86
C GLN A 392 16.97 5.80 -8.62
N PRO A 393 18.09 5.96 -9.36
CA PRO A 393 18.81 4.85 -9.98
C PRO A 393 19.26 3.80 -8.96
N HIS A 394 19.01 2.53 -9.29
CA HIS A 394 19.37 1.40 -8.45
C HIS A 394 19.49 0.12 -9.28
N CYS A 395 20.26 -0.86 -8.79
CA CYS A 395 20.32 -2.19 -9.39
C CYS A 395 20.26 -3.30 -8.32
N SER A 396 19.82 -4.48 -8.74
CA SER A 396 19.99 -5.72 -7.97
C SER A 396 21.31 -6.39 -8.39
N TRP A 397 22.13 -6.76 -7.41
CA TRP A 397 23.48 -7.28 -7.64
C TRP A 397 23.82 -8.40 -6.65
N THR A 398 24.85 -9.20 -6.94
CA THR A 398 25.24 -10.37 -6.14
C THR A 398 26.53 -10.10 -5.38
N GLN A 399 26.46 -10.11 -4.04
CA GLN A 399 27.63 -9.98 -3.18
C GLN A 399 28.56 -11.20 -3.29
N GLU A 400 29.80 -11.07 -2.81
CA GLU A 400 30.84 -12.12 -2.86
C GLU A 400 30.40 -13.42 -2.15
N ASP A 401 29.57 -13.30 -1.11
CA ASP A 401 28.94 -14.40 -0.37
C ASP A 401 27.70 -15.01 -1.08
N GLY A 402 27.41 -14.58 -2.31
CA GLY A 402 26.25 -15.01 -3.10
C GLY A 402 24.92 -14.38 -2.70
N ARG A 403 24.85 -13.55 -1.64
CA ARG A 403 23.59 -12.93 -1.19
C ARG A 403 23.19 -11.75 -2.08
N LEU A 404 21.94 -11.77 -2.53
CA LEU A 404 21.35 -10.70 -3.34
C LEU A 404 21.24 -9.40 -2.54
N ALA A 405 21.75 -8.31 -3.12
CA ALA A 405 21.71 -6.96 -2.57
C ALA A 405 21.10 -5.96 -3.56
N ILE A 406 20.85 -4.74 -3.08
CA ILE A 406 20.49 -3.56 -3.88
C ILE A 406 21.67 -2.59 -3.80
N ALA A 407 22.14 -2.08 -4.93
CA ALA A 407 23.00 -0.91 -5.00
C ALA A 407 22.15 0.30 -5.43
N LYS A 408 22.32 1.44 -4.77
CA LYS A 408 21.67 2.72 -5.10
C LYS A 408 22.72 3.73 -5.50
N PHE A 409 22.62 4.20 -6.73
CA PHE A 409 23.61 5.08 -7.35
C PHE A 409 23.19 6.54 -7.19
N PRO A 410 24.14 7.49 -7.32
CA PRO A 410 23.77 8.89 -7.58
C PRO A 410 23.04 9.00 -8.92
N SER A 411 22.10 9.95 -9.00
CA SER A 411 21.56 10.45 -10.26
C SER A 411 22.35 11.68 -10.73
N ILE A 412 22.40 11.93 -12.05
CA ILE A 412 22.93 13.21 -12.56
C ILE A 412 22.08 14.42 -12.14
N HIS A 413 20.87 14.17 -11.63
CA HIS A 413 19.95 15.19 -11.12
C HIS A 413 20.04 15.39 -9.59
N ASP A 414 20.90 14.64 -8.89
CA ASP A 414 21.06 14.77 -7.43
C ASP A 414 21.85 16.04 -7.06
N ARG A 415 21.26 16.89 -6.22
CA ARG A 415 21.91 18.14 -5.72
C ARG A 415 22.93 17.90 -4.60
N TYR A 416 22.99 16.69 -4.07
CA TYR A 416 23.83 16.26 -2.94
C TYR A 416 23.82 14.72 -2.88
N SER A 417 24.74 14.09 -2.14
CA SER A 417 24.80 12.62 -2.07
C SER A 417 23.58 12.00 -1.37
N LEU A 418 22.59 11.53 -2.13
CA LEU A 418 21.47 10.74 -1.61
C LEU A 418 21.93 9.45 -0.92
N ALA A 419 23.08 8.89 -1.33
CA ALA A 419 23.68 7.72 -0.71
C ALA A 419 24.15 8.02 0.72
N LYS A 420 24.96 9.08 0.94
CA LYS A 420 25.38 9.50 2.28
C LYS A 420 24.18 9.90 3.16
N VAL A 421 23.20 10.62 2.61
CA VAL A 421 21.99 11.03 3.34
C VAL A 421 21.12 9.85 3.78
N GLU A 422 21.04 8.78 2.97
CA GLU A 422 20.37 7.55 3.39
C GLU A 422 21.20 6.76 4.40
N MET A 423 22.53 6.67 4.24
CA MET A 423 23.38 6.06 5.26
C MET A 423 23.23 6.79 6.61
N LEU A 424 23.20 8.12 6.63
CA LEU A 424 22.98 8.93 7.82
C LEU A 424 21.61 8.65 8.46
N GLY A 425 20.52 8.72 7.68
CA GLY A 425 19.17 8.42 8.16
C GLY A 425 19.04 7.00 8.71
N MET A 426 19.77 6.03 8.14
CA MET A 426 19.81 4.63 8.55
C MET A 426 20.64 4.40 9.82
N GLN A 427 21.84 5.01 9.96
CA GLN A 427 22.65 4.91 11.18
C GLN A 427 21.98 5.63 12.36
N LEU A 428 21.36 6.79 12.12
CA LEU A 428 20.56 7.49 13.14
C LEU A 428 19.37 6.64 13.58
N ALA A 429 18.65 5.99 12.66
CA ALA A 429 17.56 5.07 13.00
C ALA A 429 18.06 3.85 13.82
N LYS A 430 19.22 3.28 13.46
CA LYS A 430 19.86 2.18 14.20
C LYS A 430 20.19 2.58 15.64
N ALA A 431 20.82 3.74 15.82
CA ALA A 431 21.13 4.32 17.13
C ALA A 431 19.86 4.68 17.93
N ALA A 432 18.78 5.09 17.25
CA ALA A 432 17.46 5.35 17.80
C ALA A 432 16.64 4.09 18.18
N GLY A 433 17.27 2.91 18.18
CA GLY A 433 16.63 1.65 18.59
C GLY A 433 15.59 1.13 17.58
N ILE A 434 15.74 1.47 16.30
CA ILE A 434 14.91 0.97 15.21
C ILE A 434 15.64 -0.19 14.52
N ASP A 435 14.91 -1.29 14.35
CA ASP A 435 15.30 -2.45 13.53
C ASP A 435 15.45 -2.00 12.06
N VAL A 436 16.67 -2.03 11.52
CA VAL A 436 17.05 -1.54 10.19
C VAL A 436 17.78 -2.63 9.38
N VAL A 437 17.72 -2.54 8.05
CA VAL A 437 18.64 -3.29 7.18
C VAL A 437 20.06 -2.76 7.33
N ASP A 438 21.03 -3.67 7.31
CA ASP A 438 22.45 -3.33 7.49
C ASP A 438 23.06 -2.82 6.18
N ALA A 439 22.78 -1.56 5.88
CA ALA A 439 23.29 -0.86 4.71
C ALA A 439 24.70 -0.29 4.96
N ARG A 440 25.47 -0.14 3.88
CA ARG A 440 26.81 0.45 3.84
C ARG A 440 27.00 1.32 2.59
N LEU A 441 28.04 2.13 2.57
CA LEU A 441 28.53 2.78 1.36
C LEU A 441 29.66 1.96 0.74
N GLU A 442 29.69 1.90 -0.58
CA GLU A 442 30.84 1.50 -1.39
C GLU A 442 31.32 2.73 -2.16
N ASP A 443 32.63 2.92 -2.33
CA ASP A 443 33.15 3.87 -3.32
C ASP A 443 33.16 3.22 -4.70
N VAL A 444 32.54 3.88 -5.66
CA VAL A 444 32.52 3.45 -7.07
C VAL A 444 33.06 4.61 -7.91
N GLN A 445 34.37 4.57 -8.19
CA GLN A 445 35.07 5.57 -9.02
C GLN A 445 35.00 7.01 -8.43
N GLY A 446 35.09 7.14 -7.10
CA GLY A 446 34.95 8.40 -6.37
C GLY A 446 33.50 8.82 -6.09
N ALA A 447 32.51 8.00 -6.48
CA ALA A 447 31.10 8.25 -6.21
C ALA A 447 30.56 7.26 -5.15
N PRO A 448 29.95 7.75 -4.04
CA PRO A 448 29.40 6.87 -3.01
C PRO A 448 28.10 6.20 -3.49
N VAL A 449 28.10 4.87 -3.51
CA VAL A 449 26.95 4.03 -3.83
C VAL A 449 26.46 3.35 -2.55
N LEU A 450 25.17 3.49 -2.20
CA LEU A 450 24.63 2.80 -1.03
C LEU A 450 24.24 1.37 -1.38
N VAL A 451 24.84 0.40 -0.68
CA VAL A 451 24.50 -1.02 -0.77
C VAL A 451 23.66 -1.45 0.42
N SER A 452 22.58 -2.20 0.15
CA SER A 452 21.73 -2.83 1.17
C SER A 452 21.46 -4.31 0.84
N PRO A 453 21.60 -5.23 1.80
CA PRO A 453 21.14 -6.61 1.61
C PRO A 453 19.61 -6.68 1.48
N ARG A 454 19.11 -7.75 0.85
CA ARG A 454 17.67 -7.98 0.65
C ARG A 454 17.02 -8.68 1.84
N PHE A 455 16.22 -7.95 2.63
CA PHE A 455 15.52 -8.49 3.81
C PHE A 455 14.48 -9.59 3.49
N ASP A 456 13.99 -9.61 2.24
CA ASP A 456 13.08 -10.62 1.65
C ASP A 456 13.82 -11.85 1.08
N ARG A 457 15.09 -12.04 1.45
CA ARG A 457 15.90 -13.23 1.17
C ARG A 457 16.38 -13.89 2.48
N VAL A 458 16.94 -15.09 2.33
CA VAL A 458 17.70 -15.82 3.36
C VAL A 458 18.97 -16.38 2.73
N GLU A 459 19.91 -16.81 3.56
CA GLU A 459 21.30 -17.10 3.18
C GLU A 459 21.45 -18.26 2.18
N ASP A 460 20.53 -19.24 2.19
CA ASP A 460 20.52 -20.33 1.21
C ASP A 460 20.03 -19.90 -0.20
N GLY A 461 19.66 -18.63 -0.40
CA GLY A 461 18.97 -18.15 -1.60
C GLY A 461 17.45 -18.35 -1.57
N GLY A 462 16.89 -18.77 -0.43
CA GLY A 462 15.46 -18.74 -0.16
C GLY A 462 14.85 -17.34 -0.21
N ARG A 463 13.52 -17.28 -0.31
CA ARG A 463 12.77 -16.02 -0.38
C ARG A 463 11.70 -15.99 0.72
N LYS A 464 11.61 -14.86 1.43
CA LYS A 464 10.50 -14.59 2.35
C LYS A 464 9.39 -13.88 1.58
N HIS A 465 8.13 -14.24 1.83
CA HIS A 465 7.04 -13.50 1.18
C HIS A 465 6.88 -12.12 1.81
N CYS A 466 6.55 -11.12 1.00
CA CYS A 466 6.58 -9.70 1.38
C CYS A 466 5.40 -8.96 0.75
N VAL A 467 4.77 -8.06 1.50
CA VAL A 467 3.68 -7.18 1.04
C VAL A 467 3.89 -5.79 1.64
N GLY A 468 3.76 -4.75 0.82
CA GLY A 468 3.87 -3.36 1.24
C GLY A 468 2.62 -2.89 1.97
N ALA A 469 2.73 -1.89 2.85
CA ALA A 469 1.62 -1.44 3.69
C ALA A 469 0.35 -1.03 2.90
N ARG A 470 0.49 -0.50 1.67
CA ARG A 470 -0.66 -0.24 0.79
C ARG A 470 -1.31 -1.53 0.26
N GLY A 471 -0.51 -2.51 -0.17
CA GLY A 471 -0.98 -3.85 -0.56
C GLY A 471 -1.61 -4.61 0.62
N PHE A 472 -1.08 -4.42 1.83
CA PHE A 472 -1.59 -4.97 3.09
C PHE A 472 -2.96 -4.40 3.47
N LEU A 473 -3.18 -3.11 3.16
CA LEU A 473 -4.46 -2.40 3.38
C LEU A 473 -5.44 -2.47 2.19
N LEU A 474 -5.05 -3.10 1.07
CA LEU A 474 -5.80 -3.12 -0.19
C LEU A 474 -6.15 -1.72 -0.74
N ALA A 475 -5.29 -0.73 -0.46
CA ALA A 475 -5.51 0.67 -0.83
C ALA A 475 -4.97 0.99 -2.23
N GLU A 476 -5.79 1.60 -3.09
CA GLU A 476 -5.30 2.19 -4.34
C GLU A 476 -4.42 3.40 -4.06
N GLU A 477 -3.58 3.80 -5.02
CA GLU A 477 -2.56 4.84 -4.84
C GLU A 477 -3.11 6.19 -4.34
N ASN A 478 -4.30 6.56 -4.82
CA ASN A 478 -4.99 7.81 -4.49
C ASN A 478 -6.00 7.68 -3.32
N ASP A 479 -5.86 6.64 -2.48
CA ASP A 479 -6.66 6.50 -1.26
C ASP A 479 -5.90 7.06 -0.04
N GLU A 480 -6.57 7.88 0.76
CA GLU A 480 -6.03 8.32 2.06
C GLU A 480 -5.99 7.14 3.04
N VAL A 481 -4.80 6.89 3.59
CA VAL A 481 -4.52 5.81 4.54
C VAL A 481 -3.72 6.35 5.72
N THR A 482 -4.08 5.95 6.92
CA THR A 482 -3.41 6.39 8.16
C THR A 482 -2.63 5.24 8.79
N TYR A 483 -1.73 5.59 9.71
CA TYR A 483 -1.08 4.59 10.56
C TYR A 483 -2.08 3.83 11.46
N LEU A 484 -3.28 4.37 11.72
CA LEU A 484 -4.32 3.69 12.48
C LEU A 484 -5.03 2.60 11.65
N ASP A 485 -5.28 2.84 10.35
CA ASP A 485 -5.77 1.80 9.43
C ASP A 485 -4.75 0.64 9.38
N LEU A 486 -3.46 0.97 9.29
CA LEU A 486 -2.38 -0.02 9.27
C LEU A 486 -2.29 -0.81 10.58
N LEU A 487 -2.41 -0.13 11.72
CA LEU A 487 -2.37 -0.73 13.04
C LEU A 487 -3.55 -1.70 13.27
N GLU A 488 -4.73 -1.39 12.75
CA GLU A 488 -5.90 -2.27 12.81
C GLU A 488 -5.72 -3.52 11.93
N ALA A 489 -5.08 -3.40 10.77
CA ALA A 489 -4.67 -4.57 9.97
C ALA A 489 -3.62 -5.42 10.70
N MET A 490 -2.63 -4.80 11.35
CA MET A 490 -1.62 -5.50 12.15
C MET A 490 -2.25 -6.31 13.30
N ARG A 491 -3.28 -5.80 13.98
CA ARG A 491 -4.01 -6.53 15.04
C ARG A 491 -4.60 -7.86 14.58
N HIS A 492 -4.89 -8.00 13.29
CA HIS A 492 -5.51 -9.19 12.70
C HIS A 492 -4.50 -10.15 12.03
N HIS A 493 -3.25 -9.71 11.82
CA HIS A 493 -2.33 -10.35 10.87
C HIS A 493 -0.87 -10.48 11.37
N CYS A 494 -0.39 -9.63 12.27
CA CYS A 494 0.94 -9.81 12.86
C CYS A 494 0.96 -11.00 13.83
N LYS A 495 2.07 -11.77 13.85
CA LYS A 495 2.28 -12.88 14.81
C LYS A 495 2.31 -12.40 16.27
N ASP A 496 2.76 -11.16 16.44
CA ASP A 496 3.14 -10.55 17.70
C ASP A 496 2.87 -9.05 17.52
N PHE A 497 1.60 -8.69 17.75
CA PHE A 497 1.10 -7.35 17.49
C PHE A 497 1.81 -6.30 18.34
N GLU A 498 2.10 -6.59 19.61
CA GLU A 498 2.62 -5.60 20.55
C GLU A 498 4.07 -5.21 20.22
N ALA A 499 4.95 -6.18 19.93
CA ALA A 499 6.31 -5.86 19.52
C ALA A 499 6.36 -5.19 18.14
N ASP A 500 5.54 -5.63 17.18
CA ASP A 500 5.51 -5.03 15.83
C ASP A 500 4.88 -3.62 15.84
N ALA A 501 3.87 -3.37 16.67
CA ALA A 501 3.30 -2.05 16.89
C ALA A 501 4.30 -1.10 17.55
N LEU A 502 5.08 -1.57 18.53
CA LEU A 502 6.17 -0.80 19.13
C LEU A 502 7.26 -0.45 18.10
N LYS A 503 7.67 -1.42 17.26
CA LYS A 503 8.60 -1.15 16.14
C LYS A 503 8.02 -0.10 15.18
N LEU A 504 6.74 -0.20 14.80
CA LEU A 504 6.08 0.77 13.93
C LEU A 504 6.03 2.15 14.58
N TRP A 505 5.64 2.26 15.86
CA TRP A 505 5.55 3.55 16.55
C TRP A 505 6.90 4.27 16.62
N ARG A 506 7.98 3.56 17.02
CA ARG A 506 9.34 4.13 17.04
C ARG A 506 9.77 4.61 15.66
N ARG A 507 9.46 3.84 14.61
CA ARG A 507 9.79 4.17 13.22
C ARG A 507 9.01 5.40 12.72
N LEU A 508 7.71 5.48 13.03
CA LEU A 508 6.88 6.63 12.68
C LEU A 508 7.31 7.90 13.41
N MET A 509 7.60 7.81 14.71
CA MET A 509 8.06 8.95 15.51
C MET A 509 9.39 9.49 14.99
N PHE A 510 10.36 8.62 14.74
CA PHE A 510 11.64 9.00 14.17
C PHE A 510 11.48 9.65 12.79
N CYS A 511 10.62 9.09 11.92
CA CYS A 511 10.30 9.70 10.63
C CYS A 511 9.77 11.13 10.78
N LEU A 512 8.83 11.40 11.70
CA LEU A 512 8.32 12.76 11.94
C LEU A 512 9.42 13.73 12.34
N LEU A 513 10.32 13.31 13.25
CA LEU A 513 11.45 14.12 13.69
C LEU A 513 12.36 14.51 12.51
N ILE A 514 12.65 13.59 11.58
CA ILE A 514 13.43 13.88 10.36
C ILE A 514 12.59 14.43 9.18
N ASN A 515 11.44 15.05 9.48
CA ASN A 515 10.51 15.70 8.53
C ASN A 515 9.89 14.76 7.45
N VAL A 516 9.77 13.47 7.74
CA VAL A 516 9.06 12.49 6.89
C VAL A 516 7.64 12.25 7.47
N PRO A 517 6.56 12.53 6.72
CA PRO A 517 5.19 12.42 7.23
C PRO A 517 4.78 10.97 7.50
N CYS A 518 3.95 10.74 8.52
CA CYS A 518 3.45 9.39 8.86
C CYS A 518 2.56 8.75 7.78
N SER A 519 2.10 9.49 6.78
CA SER A 519 1.34 8.98 5.63
C SER A 519 2.21 8.34 4.53
N HIS A 520 3.54 8.48 4.59
CA HIS A 520 4.48 7.88 3.63
C HIS A 520 4.65 6.37 3.89
N LEU A 521 3.64 5.58 3.53
CA LEU A 521 3.60 4.14 3.77
C LEU A 521 4.43 3.33 2.74
N GLU A 522 4.90 3.95 1.65
CA GLU A 522 5.65 3.32 0.54
C GLU A 522 6.91 2.53 0.97
N LYS A 523 7.48 2.82 2.15
CA LYS A 523 8.68 2.14 2.67
C LYS A 523 8.38 1.18 3.83
N ILE A 524 7.11 0.92 4.12
CA ILE A 524 6.69 0.01 5.19
C ILE A 524 6.24 -1.30 4.55
N ASP A 525 6.89 -2.39 4.95
CA ASP A 525 6.69 -3.74 4.42
C ASP A 525 6.38 -4.72 5.56
N PHE A 526 5.71 -5.81 5.20
CA PHE A 526 5.41 -6.93 6.08
C PHE A 526 5.95 -8.22 5.49
N LEU A 527 6.74 -8.95 6.28
CA LEU A 527 7.27 -10.26 5.94
C LEU A 527 6.35 -11.36 6.47
N PHE A 528 6.01 -12.32 5.63
CA PHE A 528 5.37 -13.56 6.06
C PHE A 528 6.35 -14.41 6.88
N VAL A 529 5.89 -15.03 7.97
CA VAL A 529 6.71 -15.94 8.79
C VAL A 529 6.18 -17.38 8.83
N GLU A 530 5.01 -17.61 9.44
CA GLU A 530 4.41 -18.94 9.57
C GLU A 530 2.90 -18.83 9.82
N LYS A 531 2.16 -19.92 9.60
CA LYS A 531 0.79 -20.12 10.11
C LYS A 531 -0.17 -18.94 9.88
N LYS A 532 -0.11 -18.33 8.70
CA LYS A 532 -0.92 -17.15 8.27
C LYS A 532 -0.56 -15.81 8.93
N HIS A 533 0.54 -15.74 9.68
CA HIS A 533 1.00 -14.52 10.35
C HIS A 533 2.17 -13.83 9.63
N TRP A 534 2.23 -12.51 9.85
CA TRP A 534 3.23 -11.59 9.33
C TRP A 534 4.09 -11.01 10.46
N ARG A 535 5.20 -10.36 10.10
CA ARG A 535 5.97 -9.45 10.96
C ARG A 535 6.24 -8.15 10.22
N LEU A 536 6.40 -7.05 10.95
CA LEU A 536 6.92 -5.80 10.36
C LEU A 536 8.35 -6.04 9.84
N ALA A 537 8.62 -5.64 8.59
CA ALA A 537 9.94 -5.76 8.00
C ALA A 537 10.94 -4.74 8.61
N PRO A 538 12.25 -5.05 8.64
CA PRO A 538 13.29 -4.10 9.01
C PRO A 538 13.19 -2.81 8.20
N ALA A 539 13.56 -1.70 8.82
CA ALA A 539 13.51 -0.40 8.19
C ALA A 539 14.58 -0.25 7.11
N TYR A 540 14.23 0.42 6.01
CA TYR A 540 15.09 0.70 4.87
C TYR A 540 14.70 2.05 4.24
N GLY A 541 15.60 2.67 3.48
CA GLY A 541 15.27 3.86 2.70
C GLY A 541 14.97 5.12 3.53
N ILE A 542 15.35 5.14 4.82
CA ILE A 542 15.10 6.27 5.71
C ILE A 542 16.08 7.40 5.36
N ARG A 543 15.53 8.57 5.02
CA ARG A 543 16.27 9.79 4.66
C ARG A 543 15.58 10.99 5.30
N PRO A 544 16.31 11.94 5.93
CA PRO A 544 15.76 13.26 6.25
C PRO A 544 15.16 13.94 5.02
N ARG A 545 14.09 14.72 5.21
CA ARG A 545 13.47 15.48 4.11
C ARG A 545 14.10 16.89 4.01
N VAL A 546 15.00 17.03 3.05
CA VAL A 546 15.86 18.21 2.84
C VAL A 546 15.30 19.13 1.75
N GLY A 547 15.36 20.45 1.95
CA GLY A 547 15.13 21.46 0.91
C GLY A 547 13.71 21.53 0.34
N ALA A 548 12.72 21.03 1.07
CA ALA A 548 11.31 21.42 0.92
C ALA A 548 10.99 22.52 1.95
N GLU A 549 9.84 23.19 1.85
CA GLU A 549 9.35 24.00 2.99
C GLU A 549 9.29 23.11 4.24
N VAL A 550 10.07 23.46 5.27
CA VAL A 550 10.13 22.70 6.52
C VAL A 550 8.91 23.05 7.35
N VAL A 551 7.80 22.39 7.03
CA VAL A 551 6.56 22.43 7.79
C VAL A 551 6.82 21.82 9.17
N SER A 552 6.46 22.53 10.25
CA SER A 552 6.48 21.97 11.61
C SER A 552 5.56 20.75 11.67
N ARG A 553 6.05 19.67 12.30
CA ARG A 553 5.31 18.40 12.50
C ARG A 553 4.89 18.20 13.96
N ASP A 554 4.96 19.25 14.78
CA ASP A 554 4.75 19.17 16.23
C ASP A 554 3.34 18.68 16.55
N GLY A 555 2.36 19.04 15.71
CA GLY A 555 1.00 18.50 15.76
C GLY A 555 0.87 17.01 15.39
N GLU A 556 1.67 16.52 14.43
CA GLU A 556 1.75 15.08 14.12
C GLU A 556 2.45 14.30 15.25
N VAL A 557 3.53 14.85 15.82
CA VAL A 557 4.28 14.27 16.94
C VAL A 557 3.38 14.19 18.18
N GLN A 558 2.67 15.26 18.53
CA GLN A 558 1.70 15.24 19.63
C GLN A 558 0.55 14.28 19.35
N ALA A 559 0.02 14.21 18.11
CA ALA A 559 -1.01 13.24 17.75
C ALA A 559 -0.51 11.79 17.89
N LEU A 560 0.73 11.49 17.53
CA LEU A 560 1.34 10.16 17.66
C LEU A 560 1.68 9.81 19.13
N LEU A 561 2.01 10.81 19.96
CA LEU A 561 2.12 10.67 21.42
C LEU A 561 0.75 10.42 22.09
N GLU A 562 -0.31 11.09 21.64
CA GLU A 562 -1.69 10.84 22.10
C GLU A 562 -2.21 9.47 21.63
N ALA A 563 -1.82 9.04 20.43
CA ALA A 563 -2.16 7.73 19.88
C ALA A 563 -1.35 6.56 20.46
N SER A 564 -0.29 6.80 21.27
CA SER A 564 0.61 5.76 21.83
C SER A 564 -0.12 4.53 22.41
N ALA A 565 -1.21 4.75 23.16
CA ALA A 565 -2.01 3.67 23.74
C ALA A 565 -2.66 2.74 22.70
N ALA A 566 -2.92 3.20 21.47
CA ALA A 566 -3.42 2.36 20.38
C ALA A 566 -2.37 1.35 19.90
N PHE A 567 -1.07 1.66 20.05
CA PHE A 567 0.07 0.79 19.76
C PHE A 567 0.45 -0.12 20.94
N GLY A 568 -0.29 -0.06 22.06
CA GLY A 568 0.03 -0.82 23.28
C GLY A 568 1.07 -0.15 24.19
N ILE A 569 1.43 1.11 23.95
CA ILE A 569 2.51 1.83 24.64
C ILE A 569 1.91 2.77 25.69
N HIS A 570 2.40 2.75 26.95
CA HIS A 570 1.99 3.74 27.94
C HIS A 570 2.63 5.11 27.62
N ARG A 571 1.93 6.21 27.96
CA ARG A 571 2.42 7.57 27.65
C ARG A 571 3.78 7.89 28.28
N ALA A 572 4.12 7.28 29.43
CA ALA A 572 5.44 7.41 30.04
C ALA A 572 6.53 6.82 29.12
N ASP A 573 6.37 5.58 28.67
CA ASP A 573 7.33 4.90 27.79
C ASP A 573 7.45 5.61 26.43
N ALA A 574 6.33 6.11 25.89
CA ALA A 574 6.33 6.90 24.65
C ALA A 574 7.14 8.20 24.78
N LEU A 575 7.09 8.87 25.94
CA LEU A 575 7.91 10.05 26.22
C LEU A 575 9.39 9.68 26.44
N THR A 576 9.68 8.54 27.06
CA THR A 576 11.06 8.01 27.17
C THR A 576 11.65 7.74 25.78
N TYR A 577 10.96 6.97 24.93
CA TYR A 577 11.42 6.69 23.57
C TYR A 577 11.59 7.95 22.72
N LEU A 578 10.70 8.95 22.85
CA LEU A 578 10.88 10.24 22.18
C LEU A 578 12.16 10.95 22.65
N ARG A 579 12.46 10.95 23.95
CA ARG A 579 13.69 11.55 24.50
C ARG A 579 14.94 10.80 24.05
N ASP A 580 14.90 9.48 23.96
CA ASP A 580 16.00 8.67 23.43
C ASP A 580 16.28 9.02 21.95
N GLN A 581 15.23 9.14 21.13
CA GLN A 581 15.35 9.53 19.72
C GLN A 581 15.89 10.96 19.57
N LEU A 582 15.38 11.92 20.34
CA LEU A 582 15.90 13.30 20.36
C LEU A 582 17.36 13.38 20.85
N LYS A 583 17.76 12.53 21.80
CA LYS A 583 19.16 12.44 22.28
C LYS A 583 20.09 11.95 21.17
N VAL A 584 19.69 10.92 20.42
CA VAL A 584 20.45 10.42 19.25
C VAL A 584 20.53 11.49 18.17
N LEU A 585 19.41 12.15 17.86
CA LEU A 585 19.35 13.16 16.82
C LEU A 585 20.12 14.44 17.19
N LYS A 586 20.32 14.77 18.47
CA LYS A 586 21.25 15.84 18.89
C LYS A 586 22.73 15.50 18.67
N GLY A 587 23.08 14.22 18.49
CA GLY A 587 24.43 13.77 18.15
C GLY A 587 24.70 13.62 16.65
N TRP A 588 23.82 14.11 15.78
CA TRP A 588 23.81 13.72 14.37
C TRP A 588 25.05 14.11 13.57
N LYS A 589 25.67 15.28 13.84
CA LYS A 589 26.87 15.73 13.11
C LYS A 589 28.02 14.73 13.24
N ALA A 590 28.30 14.27 14.47
CA ALA A 590 29.33 13.26 14.73
C ALA A 590 29.04 11.88 14.08
N ILE A 591 27.77 11.60 13.73
CA ILE A 591 27.38 10.38 12.98
C ILE A 591 27.54 10.60 11.46
N ALA A 592 27.37 11.83 10.97
CA ALA A 592 27.61 12.20 9.57
C ALA A 592 29.11 12.27 9.23
N GLU A 593 29.92 12.77 10.17
CA GLU A 593 31.38 12.89 10.09
C GLU A 593 32.11 11.55 10.31
N ASP A 594 31.43 10.53 10.86
CA ASP A 594 31.95 9.17 11.03
C ASP A 594 32.44 8.60 9.69
N SER A 595 33.60 7.93 9.68
CA SER A 595 34.24 7.42 8.46
C SER A 595 33.42 6.41 7.66
N ARG A 596 32.35 5.84 8.24
CA ARG A 596 31.37 4.98 7.55
C ARG A 596 30.38 5.76 6.67
N ILE A 597 30.39 7.10 6.75
CA ILE A 597 29.56 8.02 5.95
C ILE A 597 30.44 9.09 5.27
N GLY A 598 31.36 9.69 6.02
CA GLY A 598 32.35 10.65 5.53
C GLY A 598 31.71 11.88 4.88
N MET A 599 30.69 12.48 5.49
CA MET A 599 30.21 13.80 5.03
C MET A 599 31.27 14.87 5.25
N SER A 600 31.44 15.79 4.29
CA SER A 600 32.29 16.96 4.48
C SER A 600 31.63 18.00 5.39
N VAL A 601 32.39 19.00 5.85
CA VAL A 601 31.86 20.11 6.68
C VAL A 601 30.79 20.88 5.90
N GLU A 602 30.95 21.04 4.58
CA GLU A 602 29.98 21.68 3.70
C GLU A 602 28.71 20.85 3.52
N GLU A 603 28.81 19.51 3.44
CA GLU A 603 27.64 18.63 3.45
C GLU A 603 26.91 18.71 4.80
N VAL A 604 27.64 18.67 5.91
CA VAL A 604 27.08 18.79 7.26
C VAL A 604 26.38 20.14 7.46
N GLU A 605 26.98 21.27 7.05
CA GLU A 605 26.31 22.57 7.17
C GLU A 605 25.18 22.79 6.16
N PHE A 606 25.23 22.15 4.98
CA PHE A 606 24.09 22.13 4.07
C PHE A 606 22.86 21.47 4.71
N PHE A 607 23.03 20.31 5.36
CA PHE A 607 21.94 19.64 6.08
C PHE A 607 21.62 20.25 7.45
N SER A 608 22.47 21.12 8.00
CA SER A 608 22.27 21.66 9.35
C SER A 608 21.00 22.51 9.46
N THR A 609 20.65 23.27 8.43
CA THR A 609 19.41 24.08 8.42
C THR A 609 18.12 23.24 8.52
N ASP A 610 18.09 22.05 7.89
CA ASP A 610 16.93 21.16 7.91
C ASP A 610 16.91 20.24 9.14
N ILE A 611 18.07 19.80 9.64
CA ILE A 611 18.18 18.85 10.76
C ILE A 611 18.24 19.56 12.13
N SER A 612 18.81 20.77 12.24
CA SER A 612 18.90 21.50 13.52
C SER A 612 17.54 21.87 14.12
N ARG A 613 16.44 21.88 13.35
CA ARG A 613 15.10 22.03 13.93
C ARG A 613 14.74 20.88 14.88
N ILE A 614 15.36 19.71 14.77
CA ILE A 614 15.22 18.63 15.75
C ILE A 614 15.87 19.01 17.10
N GLU A 615 16.90 19.84 17.08
CA GLU A 615 17.54 20.35 18.30
C GLU A 615 16.60 21.33 19.05
N SER A 616 15.69 21.98 18.32
CA SER A 616 14.66 22.90 18.85
C SER A 616 13.44 22.21 19.49
N PHE A 617 13.28 20.88 19.34
CA PHE A 617 12.26 20.11 20.07
C PHE A 617 12.61 20.06 21.57
N SER A 618 11.86 20.81 22.38
CA SER A 618 11.76 20.61 23.84
C SER A 618 10.74 19.49 24.16
N ALA A 619 11.02 18.67 25.18
CA ALA A 619 10.35 17.39 25.46
C ALA A 619 10.02 17.18 26.96
#